data_AF-A0A9P7MPA9-F1
#
_entry.id   AF-A0A9P7MPA9-F1
#
_cell.length_a   1.000
_cell.length_b   1.000
_cell.length_c   1.000
_cell.angle_alpha   90.00
_cell.angle_beta   90.00
_cell.angle_gamma   90.00
#
_symmetry.space_group_name_H-M   'P 1'
#
loop_
_entity.id
_entity.type
_entity.pdbx_description
1 polymer ?
#
loop_
_entity_poly.entity_id
_entity_poly.type
_entity_poly.pdbx_seq_one_letter_code
_entity_poly.pdbx_strand_id
1 'polypeptide(L)'
;MFGLFWAVVALISSTSLSWALPAIPVVVNATGISWRPSDDTQSTCGTSTFIESTNLDPANWRECASLYSYWMSQNGTFYLRNVDATGFTPILRTKDCALGVQPADASKRSFTVGDQDLKMLLATSLQQFSEGTNLRVSGTVKCAAAKGTKALVKWQISKS
;
A
#
# COMPACT_ATOMS: atom_id res chain seq x y z
N MET A 1 48.69 29.88 50.71
CA MET A 1 47.34 30.22 50.21
C MET A 1 47.17 29.44 48.91
N PHE A 2 46.55 28.26 48.98
CA PHE A 2 46.41 27.30 47.87
C PHE A 2 45.05 27.53 47.19
N GLY A 3 45.03 27.72 45.86
CA GLY A 3 43.83 27.79 45.06
C GLY A 3 43.83 26.70 43.99
N LEU A 4 43.04 25.65 44.22
CA LEU A 4 42.78 24.56 43.27
C LEU A 4 41.77 25.03 42.22
N PHE A 5 42.18 25.09 40.95
CA PHE A 5 41.28 25.23 39.81
C PHE A 5 40.73 23.86 39.41
N TRP A 6 39.41 23.68 39.55
CA TRP A 6 38.70 22.51 39.05
C TRP A 6 38.41 22.67 37.55
N ALA A 7 38.94 21.78 36.72
CA ALA A 7 38.57 21.66 35.32
C ALA A 7 37.38 20.69 35.20
N VAL A 8 36.21 21.19 34.82
CA VAL A 8 35.04 20.38 34.47
C VAL A 8 35.16 19.99 33.00
N VAL A 9 35.44 18.71 32.72
CA VAL A 9 35.42 18.16 31.36
C VAL A 9 33.98 17.77 31.04
N ALA A 10 33.31 18.57 30.21
CA ALA A 10 31.99 18.25 29.67
C ALA A 10 32.13 17.29 28.48
N LEU A 11 31.73 16.03 28.68
CA LEU A 11 31.56 15.04 27.62
C LEU A 11 30.29 15.36 26.83
N ILE A 12 30.45 15.89 25.62
CA ILE A 12 29.34 16.13 24.69
C ILE A 12 29.09 14.82 23.93
N SER A 13 28.06 14.08 24.34
CA SER A 13 27.58 12.90 23.64
C SER A 13 26.85 13.32 22.35
N SER A 14 27.49 13.08 21.20
CA SER A 14 26.92 13.35 19.88
C SER A 14 25.79 12.36 19.59
N THR A 15 24.54 12.74 19.87
CA THR A 15 23.38 12.00 19.34
C THR A 15 23.22 12.35 17.87
N SER A 16 23.61 11.44 16.99
CA SER A 16 23.32 11.54 15.56
C SER A 16 21.80 11.48 15.35
N LEU A 17 21.18 12.64 15.08
CA LEU A 17 19.82 12.71 14.55
C LEU A 17 19.84 12.15 13.12
N SER A 18 19.59 10.86 12.99
CA SER A 18 19.26 10.27 11.70
C SER A 18 17.85 10.71 11.34
N TRP A 19 17.70 11.74 10.50
CA TRP A 19 16.43 12.06 9.86
C TRP A 19 16.07 10.92 8.91
N ALA A 20 15.22 10.00 9.39
CA ALA A 20 14.52 9.08 8.50
C ALA A 20 13.56 9.93 7.65
N LEU A 21 13.93 10.17 6.39
CA LEU A 21 13.00 10.73 5.42
C LEU A 21 11.79 9.78 5.35
N PRO A 22 10.55 10.28 5.52
CA PRO A 22 9.38 9.44 5.35
C PRO A 22 9.37 8.90 3.91
N ALA A 23 9.19 7.59 3.77
CA ALA A 23 9.02 6.99 2.45
C ALA A 23 7.73 7.56 1.84
N ILE A 24 7.87 8.38 0.79
CA ILE A 24 6.72 8.91 0.07
C ILE A 24 6.09 7.74 -0.70
N PRO A 25 4.80 7.44 -0.51
CA PRO A 25 4.15 6.40 -1.27
C PRO A 25 3.96 6.85 -2.72
N VAL A 26 4.17 5.91 -3.64
CA VAL A 26 4.22 6.21 -5.07
C VAL A 26 3.16 5.40 -5.80
N VAL A 27 2.46 6.05 -6.74
CA VAL A 27 1.73 5.37 -7.79
C VAL A 27 2.74 4.82 -8.79
N VAL A 28 2.75 3.51 -9.01
CA VAL A 28 3.68 2.91 -9.97
C VAL A 28 3.31 3.39 -11.37
N ASN A 29 4.23 4.10 -12.01
CA ASN A 29 4.08 4.57 -13.37
C ASN A 29 4.34 3.42 -14.35
N ALA A 30 3.46 2.41 -14.34
CA ALA A 30 3.45 1.33 -15.30
C ALA A 30 2.57 1.72 -16.50
N THR A 31 2.95 1.28 -17.69
CA THR A 31 2.11 1.45 -18.89
C THR A 31 0.72 0.89 -18.64
N GLY A 32 -0.28 1.75 -18.64
CA GLY A 32 -1.68 1.37 -18.46
C GLY A 32 -2.25 1.56 -17.06
N ILE A 33 -1.48 2.02 -16.07
CA ILE A 33 -2.01 2.46 -14.77
C ILE A 33 -2.07 3.99 -14.75
N SER A 34 -3.22 4.55 -14.38
CA SER A 34 -3.36 5.99 -14.18
C SER A 34 -4.27 6.30 -13.00
N TRP A 35 -3.92 7.33 -12.24
CA TRP A 35 -4.74 7.86 -11.16
C TRP A 35 -5.51 9.08 -11.67
N ARG A 36 -6.81 9.16 -11.39
CA ARG A 36 -7.60 10.38 -11.61
C ARG A 36 -8.20 10.85 -10.28
N PRO A 37 -7.76 12.00 -9.77
CA PRO A 37 -8.36 12.61 -8.59
C PRO A 37 -9.85 12.90 -8.80
N SER A 38 -10.58 12.95 -7.69
CA SER A 38 -12.00 13.31 -7.63
C SER A 38 -12.24 14.08 -6.32
N ASP A 39 -13.26 14.95 -6.29
CA ASP A 39 -13.67 15.64 -5.07
C ASP A 39 -14.32 14.63 -4.09
N ASP A 40 -15.14 13.73 -4.63
CA ASP A 40 -15.83 12.69 -3.85
C ASP A 40 -15.07 11.36 -3.83
N THR A 41 -15.27 10.59 -2.75
CA THR A 41 -14.80 9.22 -2.63
C THR A 41 -15.42 8.32 -3.69
N GLN A 42 -14.62 7.46 -4.29
CA GLN A 42 -15.04 6.55 -5.35
C GLN A 42 -15.00 5.11 -4.85
N SER A 43 -16.09 4.37 -5.05
CA SER A 43 -16.13 2.91 -4.92
C SER A 43 -16.59 2.31 -6.24
N THR A 44 -15.72 1.50 -6.82
CA THR A 44 -15.96 0.84 -8.12
C THR A 44 -15.93 -0.69 -7.98
N CYS A 45 -15.55 -1.18 -6.81
CA CYS A 45 -15.50 -2.60 -6.50
C CYS A 45 -16.60 -2.99 -5.50
N GLY A 46 -16.94 -4.28 -5.49
CA GLY A 46 -17.83 -4.86 -4.50
C GLY A 46 -17.07 -5.31 -3.25
N THR A 47 -17.71 -6.17 -2.45
CA THR A 47 -17.08 -6.79 -1.28
C THR A 47 -15.88 -7.65 -1.67
N SER A 48 -14.80 -7.52 -0.90
CA SER A 48 -13.58 -8.32 -1.04
C SER A 48 -13.57 -9.52 -0.10
N THR A 49 -12.91 -10.60 -0.52
CA THR A 49 -12.46 -11.67 0.38
C THR A 49 -11.08 -11.35 0.95
N PHE A 50 -10.72 -11.95 2.08
CA PHE A 50 -9.43 -11.76 2.75
C PHE A 50 -8.92 -13.12 3.23
N ILE A 51 -7.68 -13.46 2.85
CA ILE A 51 -7.03 -14.72 3.20
C ILE A 51 -5.56 -14.42 3.49
N GLU A 52 -5.09 -14.87 4.65
CA GLU A 52 -3.66 -14.87 4.94
C GLU A 52 -2.93 -15.83 4.00
N SER A 53 -1.87 -15.36 3.33
CA SER A 53 -1.14 -16.15 2.34
C SER A 53 0.29 -16.41 2.81
N THR A 54 0.58 -17.65 3.19
CA THR A 54 1.93 -18.07 3.60
C THR A 54 2.94 -18.06 2.45
N ASN A 55 2.48 -18.02 1.21
CA ASN A 55 3.30 -18.02 -0.01
C ASN A 55 3.80 -16.63 -0.42
N LEU A 56 3.46 -15.58 0.31
CA LEU A 56 3.93 -14.22 0.04
C LEU A 56 5.10 -13.86 0.95
N ASP A 57 6.04 -13.11 0.38
CA ASP A 57 7.02 -12.39 1.17
C ASP A 57 6.30 -11.35 2.03
N PRO A 58 6.48 -11.39 3.36
CA PRO A 58 5.61 -10.66 4.24
C PRO A 58 6.02 -9.19 4.30
N ALA A 59 5.04 -8.31 4.08
CA ALA A 59 5.19 -6.86 4.10
C ALA A 59 5.39 -6.33 5.51
N ASN A 60 6.14 -5.26 5.67
CA ASN A 60 6.23 -4.58 6.97
C ASN A 60 4.91 -3.87 7.26
N TRP A 61 4.22 -4.27 8.34
CA TRP A 61 2.92 -3.70 8.67
C TRP A 61 2.97 -2.19 8.94
N ARG A 62 4.09 -1.67 9.45
CA ARG A 62 4.26 -0.22 9.71
C ARG A 62 4.32 0.57 8.40
N GLU A 63 4.98 -0.01 7.40
CA GLU A 63 5.05 0.59 6.06
C GLU A 63 3.68 0.54 5.39
N CYS A 64 2.94 -0.57 5.53
CA CYS A 64 1.56 -0.63 5.04
C CYS A 64 0.61 0.33 5.78
N ALA A 65 0.80 0.55 7.08
CA ALA A 65 0.05 1.55 7.84
C ALA A 65 0.37 2.97 7.37
N SER A 66 1.64 3.27 7.09
CA SER A 66 2.06 4.56 6.51
C SER A 66 1.44 4.77 5.13
N LEU A 67 1.47 3.73 4.27
CA LEU A 67 0.82 3.73 2.96
C LEU A 67 -0.69 4.03 3.10
N TYR A 68 -1.37 3.33 4.02
CA TYR A 68 -2.79 3.57 4.31
C TYR A 68 -3.06 5.02 4.76
N SER A 69 -2.29 5.55 5.72
CA SER A 69 -2.47 6.90 6.24
C SER A 69 -2.34 7.98 5.15
N TYR A 70 -1.42 7.82 4.21
CA TYR A 70 -1.31 8.74 3.07
C TYR A 70 -2.58 8.72 2.21
N TRP A 71 -3.02 7.52 1.81
CA TRP A 71 -4.15 7.34 0.91
C TRP A 71 -5.51 7.71 1.53
N MET A 72 -5.62 7.78 2.86
CA MET A 72 -6.83 8.27 3.55
C MET A 72 -7.23 9.69 3.15
N SER A 73 -6.26 10.53 2.78
CA SER A 73 -6.47 11.91 2.34
C SER A 73 -6.74 12.07 0.83
N GLN A 74 -6.68 10.97 0.07
CA GLN A 74 -6.78 11.00 -1.38
C GLN A 74 -8.13 10.46 -1.83
N ASN A 75 -8.78 11.16 -2.77
CA ASN A 75 -10.04 10.74 -3.38
C ASN A 75 -9.84 10.62 -4.89
N GLY A 76 -10.40 9.59 -5.51
CA GLY A 76 -10.23 9.35 -6.93
C GLY A 76 -10.28 7.88 -7.32
N THR A 77 -9.93 7.62 -8.59
CA THR A 77 -10.02 6.29 -9.19
C THR A 77 -8.73 5.92 -9.91
N PHE A 78 -8.25 4.71 -9.68
CA PHE A 78 -7.28 4.06 -10.53
C PHE A 78 -7.97 3.49 -11.76
N TYR A 79 -7.44 3.84 -12.93
CA TYR A 79 -7.81 3.23 -14.20
C TYR A 79 -6.66 2.33 -14.63
N LEU A 80 -6.95 1.03 -14.69
CA LEU A 80 -6.00 0.04 -15.11
C LEU A 80 -6.37 -0.46 -16.51
N ARG A 81 -5.37 -0.52 -17.39
CA ARG A 81 -5.46 -0.99 -18.77
C ARG A 81 -4.34 -1.98 -19.03
N ASN A 82 -4.68 -3.09 -19.67
CA ASN A 82 -3.73 -4.12 -20.07
C ASN A 82 -2.89 -4.69 -18.90
N VAL A 83 -3.45 -4.76 -17.68
CA VAL A 83 -2.80 -5.32 -16.48
C VAL A 83 -2.24 -6.70 -16.79
N ASP A 84 -1.04 -7.02 -16.32
CA ASP A 84 -0.47 -8.35 -16.49
C ASP A 84 -1.40 -9.41 -15.88
N ALA A 85 -1.70 -10.45 -16.67
CA ALA A 85 -2.53 -11.57 -16.22
C ALA A 85 -1.70 -12.69 -15.58
N THR A 86 -0.38 -12.64 -15.68
CA THR A 86 0.55 -13.67 -15.18
C THR A 86 1.12 -13.35 -13.80
N GLY A 87 1.23 -12.07 -13.43
CA GLY A 87 1.67 -11.61 -12.12
C GLY A 87 0.81 -10.51 -11.52
N PHE A 88 1.08 -10.20 -10.25
CA PHE A 88 0.46 -9.08 -9.56
C PHE A 88 1.15 -7.77 -9.94
N THR A 89 0.40 -6.88 -10.56
CA THR A 89 0.88 -5.54 -10.92
C THR A 89 0.70 -4.62 -9.71
N PRO A 90 1.77 -4.04 -9.14
CA PRO A 90 1.66 -3.11 -8.03
C PRO A 90 0.97 -1.81 -8.47
N ILE A 91 -0.06 -1.40 -7.75
CA ILE A 91 -0.75 -0.11 -7.96
C ILE A 91 -0.31 0.94 -6.95
N LEU A 92 -0.05 0.50 -5.71
CA LEU A 92 0.47 1.32 -4.62
C LEU A 92 1.73 0.66 -4.09
N ARG A 93 2.76 1.45 -3.80
CA ARG A 93 3.96 0.96 -3.11
C ARG A 93 4.56 1.99 -2.18
N THR A 94 5.20 1.48 -1.13
CA THR A 94 6.21 2.15 -0.32
C THR A 94 7.38 1.16 -0.14
N LYS A 95 8.30 1.43 0.78
CA LYS A 95 9.32 0.49 1.22
C LYS A 95 8.66 -0.73 1.88
N ASP A 96 9.04 -1.95 1.49
CA ASP A 96 8.60 -3.20 2.12
C ASP A 96 7.07 -3.40 2.23
N CYS A 97 6.26 -2.66 1.46
CA CYS A 97 4.83 -2.85 1.33
C CYS A 97 4.33 -2.41 -0.05
N ALA A 98 3.63 -3.30 -0.74
CA ALA A 98 2.95 -3.02 -1.98
C ALA A 98 1.56 -3.65 -2.01
N LEU A 99 0.60 -2.93 -2.58
CA LEU A 99 -0.71 -3.46 -2.97
C LEU A 99 -0.68 -3.77 -4.47
N GLY A 100 -0.77 -5.05 -4.80
CA GLY A 100 -0.78 -5.54 -6.18
C GLY A 100 -2.14 -6.09 -6.59
N VAL A 101 -2.42 -6.00 -7.88
CA VAL A 101 -3.65 -6.54 -8.49
C VAL A 101 -3.35 -7.38 -9.71
N GLN A 102 -4.17 -8.39 -9.95
CA GLN A 102 -4.10 -9.28 -11.10
C GLN A 102 -5.52 -9.60 -11.56
N PRO A 103 -5.83 -9.51 -12.86
CA PRO A 103 -7.11 -9.97 -13.37
C PRO A 103 -7.21 -11.49 -13.22
N ALA A 104 -8.33 -11.99 -12.69
CA ALA A 104 -8.57 -13.44 -12.61
C ALA A 104 -8.87 -14.07 -13.97
N ASP A 105 -9.25 -13.24 -14.95
CA ASP A 105 -9.58 -13.61 -16.32
C ASP A 105 -8.72 -12.78 -17.28
N ALA A 106 -7.90 -13.44 -18.10
CA ALA A 106 -7.00 -12.81 -19.04
C ALA A 106 -7.71 -12.00 -20.15
N SER A 107 -9.02 -12.17 -20.34
CA SER A 107 -9.83 -11.33 -21.23
C SER A 107 -10.29 -10.02 -20.58
N LYS A 108 -10.19 -9.90 -19.25
CA LYS A 108 -10.65 -8.75 -18.44
C LYS A 108 -9.50 -7.98 -17.80
N ARG A 109 -8.53 -7.59 -18.61
CA ARG A 109 -7.30 -6.89 -18.19
C ARG A 109 -7.44 -5.38 -17.98
N SER A 110 -8.66 -4.87 -18.07
CA SER A 110 -8.96 -3.45 -17.85
C SER A 110 -10.12 -3.31 -16.88
N PHE A 111 -9.88 -2.59 -15.79
CA PHE A 111 -10.83 -2.37 -14.70
C PHE A 111 -10.44 -1.11 -13.91
N THR A 112 -11.33 -0.66 -13.03
CA THR A 112 -11.08 0.47 -12.15
C THR A 112 -11.05 0.04 -10.69
N VAL A 113 -10.32 0.77 -9.87
CA VAL A 113 -10.32 0.62 -8.40
C VAL A 113 -10.45 2.00 -7.78
N GLY A 114 -11.50 2.22 -7.00
CA GLY A 114 -11.75 3.50 -6.35
C GLY A 114 -10.96 3.65 -5.05
N ASP A 115 -10.75 4.88 -4.58
CA ASP A 115 -10.04 5.12 -3.32
C ASP A 115 -10.68 4.42 -2.13
N GLN A 116 -12.01 4.37 -2.07
CA GLN A 116 -12.73 3.71 -0.98
C GLN A 116 -12.42 2.21 -0.96
N ASP A 117 -12.31 1.59 -2.14
CA ASP A 117 -11.97 0.18 -2.27
C ASP A 117 -10.53 -0.08 -1.76
N LEU A 118 -9.58 0.78 -2.13
CA LEU A 118 -8.18 0.69 -1.66
C LEU A 118 -8.06 0.87 -0.14
N LYS A 119 -8.72 1.90 0.39
CA LYS A 119 -8.77 2.19 1.83
C LYS A 119 -9.33 0.98 2.57
N MET A 120 -10.40 0.36 2.07
CA MET A 120 -10.98 -0.84 2.66
C MET A 120 -10.03 -2.04 2.62
N LEU A 121 -9.35 -2.30 1.49
CA LEU A 121 -8.40 -3.40 1.38
C LEU A 121 -7.24 -3.26 2.38
N LEU A 122 -6.65 -2.06 2.47
CA LEU A 122 -5.56 -1.77 3.41
C LEU A 122 -6.03 -1.80 4.86
N ALA A 123 -7.14 -1.13 5.20
CA ALA A 123 -7.66 -1.04 6.55
C ALA A 123 -8.03 -2.41 7.13
N THR A 124 -8.79 -3.22 6.38
CA THR A 124 -9.18 -4.56 6.81
C THR A 124 -7.96 -5.47 6.97
N SER A 125 -7.01 -5.39 6.03
CA SER A 125 -5.78 -6.19 6.11
C SER A 125 -4.94 -5.83 7.35
N LEU A 126 -4.78 -4.54 7.63
CA LEU A 126 -4.10 -4.06 8.84
C LEU A 126 -4.85 -4.53 10.09
N GLN A 127 -6.16 -4.28 10.18
CA GLN A 127 -6.92 -4.58 11.39
C GLN A 127 -6.96 -6.07 11.73
N GLN A 128 -7.09 -6.94 10.72
CA GLN A 128 -7.34 -8.38 10.95
C GLN A 128 -6.08 -9.24 10.85
N PHE A 129 -5.01 -8.76 10.21
CA PHE A 129 -3.84 -9.58 9.90
C PHE A 129 -2.51 -8.97 10.37
N SER A 130 -2.51 -7.80 11.02
CA SER A 130 -1.27 -7.15 11.50
C SER A 130 -0.95 -7.39 12.97
N GLU A 131 -1.52 -8.40 13.63
CA GLU A 131 -1.36 -8.66 15.07
C GLU A 131 0.12 -8.95 15.45
N GLY A 132 0.92 -7.90 15.64
CA GLY A 132 2.31 -7.95 16.06
C GLY A 132 3.33 -8.38 14.99
N THR A 133 2.91 -8.65 13.75
CA THR A 133 3.75 -9.31 12.75
C THR A 133 3.68 -8.65 11.36
N ASN A 134 4.47 -9.17 10.42
CA ASN A 134 4.46 -8.74 9.02
C ASN A 134 3.17 -9.19 8.30
N LEU A 135 2.67 -8.37 7.38
CA LEU A 135 1.43 -8.60 6.64
C LEU A 135 1.65 -9.46 5.40
N ARG A 136 0.82 -10.48 5.21
CA ARG A 136 0.77 -11.27 3.98
C ARG A 136 -0.68 -11.65 3.67
N VAL A 137 -1.39 -10.76 2.99
CA VAL A 137 -2.83 -10.90 2.78
C VAL A 137 -3.13 -10.90 1.30
N SER A 138 -4.04 -11.75 0.87
CA SER A 138 -4.54 -11.78 -0.49
C SER A 138 -6.03 -11.99 -0.51
N GLY A 139 -6.63 -11.77 -1.67
CA GLY A 139 -8.05 -11.99 -1.83
C GLY A 139 -8.53 -11.78 -3.24
N THR A 140 -9.83 -11.74 -3.37
CA THR A 140 -10.51 -11.46 -4.63
C THR A 140 -11.60 -10.43 -4.41
N VAL A 141 -11.80 -9.59 -5.41
CA VAL A 141 -12.82 -8.55 -5.41
C VAL A 141 -13.38 -8.38 -6.82
N LYS A 142 -14.65 -8.04 -6.97
CA LYS A 142 -15.25 -7.75 -8.28
C LYS A 142 -15.27 -6.25 -8.52
N CYS A 143 -14.51 -5.78 -9.49
CA CYS A 143 -14.38 -4.36 -9.82
C CYS A 143 -15.06 -4.02 -11.15
N ALA A 144 -15.49 -2.77 -11.30
CA ALA A 144 -16.07 -2.26 -12.53
C ALA A 144 -15.07 -2.38 -13.69
N ALA A 145 -15.58 -2.83 -14.84
CA ALA A 145 -14.82 -3.03 -16.07
C ALA A 145 -15.59 -2.44 -17.26
N ALA A 146 -15.01 -2.57 -18.47
CA ALA A 146 -15.61 -2.04 -19.68
C ALA A 146 -17.06 -2.53 -19.89
N LYS A 147 -17.88 -1.68 -20.54
CA LYS A 147 -19.26 -1.98 -20.93
C LYS A 147 -20.19 -2.34 -19.75
N GLY A 148 -19.97 -1.73 -18.58
CA GLY A 148 -20.82 -1.96 -17.39
C GLY A 148 -20.68 -3.34 -16.78
N THR A 149 -19.66 -4.11 -17.18
CA THR A 149 -19.39 -5.44 -16.63
C THR A 149 -18.56 -5.35 -15.35
N LYS A 150 -18.47 -6.46 -14.61
CA LYS A 150 -17.51 -6.62 -13.51
C LYS A 150 -16.41 -7.61 -13.90
N ALA A 151 -15.18 -7.25 -13.54
CA ALA A 151 -14.01 -8.12 -13.61
C ALA A 151 -13.70 -8.67 -12.21
N LEU A 152 -13.44 -9.98 -12.12
CA LEU A 152 -12.90 -10.55 -10.90
C LEU A 152 -11.40 -10.23 -10.87
N VAL A 153 -10.97 -9.55 -9.81
CA VAL A 153 -9.61 -9.08 -9.60
C VAL A 153 -9.07 -9.81 -8.38
N LYS A 154 -7.95 -10.51 -8.54
CA LYS A 154 -7.13 -10.98 -7.43
C LYS A 154 -6.30 -9.80 -6.95
N TRP A 155 -6.12 -9.68 -5.65
CA TRP A 155 -5.25 -8.67 -5.06
C TRP A 155 -4.39 -9.28 -3.95
N GLN A 156 -3.27 -8.63 -3.67
CA GLN A 156 -2.40 -9.01 -2.55
C GLN A 156 -1.68 -7.82 -1.95
N ILE A 157 -1.37 -7.93 -0.65
CA ILE A 157 -0.41 -7.10 0.05
C ILE A 157 0.79 -7.98 0.38
N SER A 158 1.94 -7.60 -0.16
CA SER A 158 3.22 -8.29 0.03
C SER A 158 4.35 -7.29 0.12
N LYS A 159 5.54 -7.77 0.45
CA LYS A 159 6.76 -6.97 0.33
C LYS A 159 6.90 -6.45 -1.11
N SER A 160 7.36 -5.19 -1.24
CA SER A 160 7.48 -4.42 -2.50
C SER A 160 8.61 -4.85 -3.40
#